data_AF-A0AAD6F1F5-F1
#
_entry.id   AF-A0AAD6F1F5-F1
#
_cell.length_a   1.000
_cell.length_b   1.000
_cell.length_c   1.000
_cell.angle_alpha   90.00
_cell.angle_beta   90.00
_cell.angle_gamma   90.00
#
_symmetry.space_group_name_H-M   'P 1'
#
loop_
_entity.id
_entity.type
_entity.pdbx_description
1 polymer ?
#
loop_
_entity_poly.entity_id
_entity_poly.type
_entity_poly.pdbx_seq_one_letter_code
_entity_poly.pdbx_strand_id
1 'polypeptide(L)'
;MDPGKIVMSRGGEDLEKVMGRREEDELPKYETGAFQIEGGDGWERREDRRLVDQAFLDQYLKNGAARMHTMRSLVEPIRVVPTGKLQCDQVIDEPTLLVTRFEYANMFHTVTDWYSAYVSSRVTGLAGRPHLVFVDGHCKTQLEETWKSLFTSVRYAKEFAGTVCFRHAILSPLGYETAFFKGLNASFSCRGSAANMLRQKPDYRKTARLSEFGEMLLSSFDLLPIPKHEPHVLNILFVRREDYLAHPRHSGKVESRLSNELEVFDFVNAWAKMKNNIKCKLNVVNGLFAHMHMKEQLQAIRDASIVIGAHGAGLTHLVSAQTDTVVLEIDASVVIGANEAVLTHLASAKIGTNVLERIASKYGRPHFQLISMWKGLKYHAIILLGLYARPTEVTDELSKIVTSLGC
;
A
#
# COMPACT_ATOMS: atom_id res chain seq x y z
N MET A 1 4.96 -26.61 -6.82
CA MET A 1 3.67 -25.95 -7.12
C MET A 1 3.12 -26.57 -8.38
N ASP A 2 1.85 -26.93 -8.37
CA ASP A 2 1.10 -27.41 -9.54
C ASP A 2 0.07 -26.35 -9.94
N PRO A 3 0.31 -25.58 -11.01
CA PRO A 3 -0.64 -24.59 -11.51
C PRO A 3 -2.01 -25.17 -11.87
N GLY A 4 -2.09 -26.45 -12.27
CA GLY A 4 -3.35 -27.11 -12.63
C GLY A 4 -4.31 -27.22 -11.45
N LYS A 5 -3.75 -27.32 -10.24
CA LYS A 5 -4.49 -27.44 -8.96
C LYS A 5 -4.82 -26.11 -8.28
N ILE A 6 -4.56 -24.99 -8.94
CA ILE A 6 -4.95 -23.65 -8.48
C ILE A 6 -6.09 -23.17 -9.37
N VAL A 7 -7.34 -23.29 -8.92
CA VAL A 7 -8.51 -22.90 -9.70
C VAL A 7 -8.67 -21.38 -9.65
N MET A 8 -8.45 -20.73 -10.80
CA MET A 8 -8.55 -19.30 -11.07
C MET A 8 -8.38 -19.05 -12.58
N SER A 9 -8.65 -17.83 -13.04
CA SER A 9 -8.33 -17.36 -14.39
C SER A 9 -6.82 -17.36 -14.64
N ARG A 10 -6.44 -17.14 -15.90
CA ARG A 10 -5.03 -17.16 -16.31
C ARG A 10 -4.21 -16.07 -15.61
N GLY A 11 -4.79 -14.87 -15.46
CA GLY A 11 -4.05 -13.72 -14.95
C GLY A 11 -3.07 -13.16 -15.98
N GLY A 12 -2.67 -11.91 -15.77
CA GLY A 12 -1.72 -11.22 -16.63
C GLY A 12 -2.28 -10.81 -18.00
N GLU A 13 -3.59 -10.94 -18.21
CA GLU A 13 -4.26 -10.47 -19.41
C GLU A 13 -4.36 -8.93 -19.42
N ASP A 14 -4.55 -8.36 -20.60
CA ASP A 14 -4.84 -6.93 -20.73
C ASP A 14 -6.27 -6.64 -20.24
N LEU A 15 -6.44 -5.55 -19.49
CA LEU A 15 -7.70 -5.08 -18.91
C LEU A 15 -8.88 -5.15 -19.90
N GLU A 16 -8.70 -4.61 -21.11
CA GLU A 16 -9.75 -4.53 -22.14
C GLU A 16 -10.26 -5.91 -22.61
N LYS A 17 -9.43 -6.96 -22.49
CA LYS A 17 -9.78 -8.31 -22.94
C LYS A 17 -10.63 -9.09 -21.94
N VAL A 18 -10.77 -8.56 -20.72
CA VAL A 18 -11.36 -9.28 -19.59
C VAL A 18 -12.43 -8.46 -18.87
N MET A 19 -12.93 -7.40 -19.53
CA MET A 19 -14.01 -6.56 -19.03
C MET A 19 -15.24 -7.38 -18.59
N GLY A 20 -15.80 -7.04 -17.44
CA GLY A 20 -16.95 -7.74 -16.86
C GLY A 20 -16.66 -9.10 -16.20
N ARG A 21 -15.40 -9.58 -16.20
CA ARG A 21 -15.00 -10.78 -15.44
C ARG A 21 -15.39 -10.62 -13.97
N ARG A 22 -15.80 -11.69 -13.28
CA ARG A 22 -16.20 -11.64 -11.85
C ARG A 22 -15.03 -11.96 -10.92
N GLU A 23 -15.09 -11.49 -9.69
CA GLU A 23 -13.95 -11.50 -8.76
C GLU A 23 -13.57 -12.93 -8.35
N GLU A 24 -14.59 -13.77 -8.16
CA GLU A 24 -14.46 -15.18 -7.88
C GLU A 24 -13.75 -15.99 -8.98
N ASP A 25 -13.69 -15.45 -10.21
CA ASP A 25 -12.99 -16.09 -11.33
C ASP A 25 -11.48 -15.82 -11.23
N GLU A 26 -11.04 -14.72 -10.61
CA GLU A 26 -9.62 -14.34 -10.50
C GLU A 26 -8.96 -14.80 -9.22
N LEU A 27 -9.74 -14.92 -8.16
CA LEU A 27 -9.19 -15.23 -6.87
C LEU A 27 -8.95 -16.76 -6.71
N PRO A 28 -7.80 -17.18 -6.14
CA PRO A 28 -7.36 -18.58 -6.19
C PRO A 28 -8.14 -19.48 -5.23
N LYS A 29 -8.54 -20.66 -5.72
CA LYS A 29 -8.96 -21.80 -4.89
C LYS A 29 -7.94 -22.93 -5.02
N TYR A 30 -7.34 -23.31 -3.90
CA TYR A 30 -6.25 -24.28 -3.87
C TYR A 30 -6.78 -25.69 -3.62
N GLU A 31 -6.55 -26.60 -4.57
CA GLU A 31 -6.83 -28.02 -4.36
C GLU A 31 -5.72 -28.69 -3.53
N THR A 32 -6.02 -29.85 -2.95
CA THR A 32 -5.04 -30.60 -2.15
C THR A 32 -3.81 -30.95 -2.99
N GLY A 33 -2.64 -30.57 -2.50
CA GLY A 33 -1.38 -30.76 -3.21
C GLY A 33 -1.10 -29.76 -4.33
N ALA A 34 -1.85 -28.65 -4.42
CA ALA A 34 -1.46 -27.49 -5.25
C ALA A 34 -0.04 -27.01 -4.89
N PHE A 35 0.32 -27.09 -3.61
CA PHE A 35 1.69 -26.98 -3.15
C PHE A 35 2.12 -28.26 -2.42
N GLN A 36 3.37 -28.64 -2.65
CA GLN A 36 4.03 -29.77 -2.02
C GLN A 36 5.40 -29.32 -1.53
N ILE A 37 5.83 -29.87 -0.40
CA ILE A 37 7.15 -29.66 0.19
C ILE A 37 7.78 -31.03 0.40
N GLU A 38 9.07 -31.16 0.14
CA GLU A 38 9.81 -32.38 0.40
C GLU A 38 10.08 -32.57 1.90
N GLY A 39 9.86 -33.77 2.42
CA GLY A 39 9.98 -34.07 3.86
C GLY A 39 11.41 -34.01 4.43
N GLY A 40 12.44 -33.98 3.59
CA GLY A 40 13.85 -33.93 4.00
C GLY A 40 14.36 -35.25 4.61
N ASP A 41 15.47 -35.20 5.34
CA ASP A 41 16.12 -36.40 5.87
C ASP A 41 15.19 -37.18 6.83
N GLY A 42 15.09 -38.50 6.63
CA GLY A 42 14.25 -39.38 7.44
C GLY A 42 12.77 -39.43 7.01
N TRP A 43 12.44 -38.84 5.86
CA TRP A 43 11.10 -38.90 5.24
C TRP A 43 11.00 -39.79 4.00
N GLU A 44 12.02 -40.62 3.72
CA GLU A 44 12.10 -41.42 2.49
C GLU A 44 10.99 -42.49 2.40
N ARG A 45 10.54 -43.00 3.55
CA ARG A 45 9.52 -44.07 3.66
C ARG A 45 8.21 -43.62 4.33
N ARG A 46 8.06 -42.32 4.62
CA ARG A 46 6.83 -41.80 5.22
C ARG A 46 5.74 -41.68 4.15
N GLU A 47 4.48 -41.69 4.59
CA GLU A 47 3.37 -41.41 3.69
C GLU A 47 3.20 -39.90 3.49
N ASP A 48 2.62 -39.55 2.35
CA ASP A 48 2.17 -38.19 2.07
C ASP A 48 1.17 -37.75 3.16
N ARG A 49 1.41 -36.58 3.77
CA ARG A 49 0.50 -35.97 4.77
C ARG A 49 0.37 -34.47 4.59
N ARG A 50 -0.63 -33.88 5.26
CA ARG A 50 -0.77 -32.42 5.35
C ARG A 50 0.45 -31.83 6.06
N LEU A 51 0.87 -30.65 5.60
CA LEU A 51 1.94 -29.87 6.23
C LEU A 51 1.56 -29.46 7.66
N VAL A 52 0.32 -28.99 7.81
CA VAL A 52 -0.22 -28.49 9.07
C VAL A 52 -1.49 -29.24 9.44
N ASP A 53 -1.76 -29.35 10.73
CA ASP A 53 -3.01 -29.88 11.26
C ASP A 53 -4.00 -28.75 11.59
N GLN A 54 -5.21 -29.14 12.01
CA GLN A 54 -6.26 -28.21 12.37
C GLN A 54 -5.87 -27.32 13.57
N ALA A 55 -5.15 -27.86 14.54
CA ALA A 55 -4.73 -27.11 15.73
C ALA A 55 -3.75 -25.98 15.37
N PHE A 56 -2.79 -26.25 14.48
CA PHE A 56 -1.88 -25.24 13.95
C PHE A 56 -2.64 -24.13 13.22
N LEU A 57 -3.55 -24.50 12.32
CA LEU A 57 -4.34 -23.53 11.56
C LEU A 57 -5.18 -22.65 12.51
N ASP A 58 -5.81 -23.23 13.53
CA ASP A 58 -6.64 -22.49 14.48
C ASP A 58 -5.83 -21.60 15.43
N GLN A 59 -4.56 -21.94 15.66
CA GLN A 59 -3.64 -21.13 16.44
C GLN A 59 -3.08 -19.94 15.66
N TYR A 60 -2.59 -20.17 14.43
CA TYR A 60 -1.79 -19.20 13.67
C TYR A 60 -2.52 -18.55 12.49
N LEU A 61 -3.49 -19.25 11.88
CA LEU A 61 -4.22 -18.82 10.68
C LEU A 61 -5.74 -18.87 10.94
N LYS A 62 -6.15 -18.08 11.94
CA LYS A 62 -7.54 -18.01 12.41
C LYS A 62 -8.47 -17.53 11.30
N ASN A 63 -9.69 -18.05 11.30
CA ASN A 63 -10.74 -17.56 10.43
C ASN A 63 -11.05 -16.09 10.78
N GLY A 64 -10.87 -15.21 9.80
CA GLY A 64 -11.13 -13.78 9.93
C GLY A 64 -12.46 -13.35 9.31
N ALA A 65 -12.65 -12.04 9.16
CA ALA A 65 -13.80 -11.48 8.44
C ALA A 65 -13.76 -11.83 6.94
N ALA A 66 -12.57 -11.88 6.35
CA ALA A 66 -12.35 -12.40 5.01
C ALA A 66 -12.54 -13.93 5.03
N ARG A 67 -13.53 -14.42 4.28
CA ARG A 67 -13.86 -15.85 4.19
C ARG A 67 -13.26 -16.53 2.97
N MET A 68 -12.70 -15.77 2.03
CA MET A 68 -12.11 -16.29 0.80
C MET A 68 -10.68 -15.75 0.66
N HIS A 69 -9.81 -16.54 0.02
CA HIS A 69 -8.43 -16.16 -0.33
C HIS A 69 -7.60 -15.71 0.86
N THR A 70 -7.60 -16.56 1.88
CA THR A 70 -6.87 -16.36 3.14
C THR A 70 -5.55 -17.13 3.09
N MET A 71 -4.59 -16.70 3.90
CA MET A 71 -3.37 -17.51 4.13
C MET A 71 -3.73 -18.92 4.61
N ARG A 72 -4.82 -19.07 5.38
CA ARG A 72 -5.34 -20.38 5.79
C ARG A 72 -5.66 -21.27 4.58
N SER A 73 -6.42 -20.74 3.62
CA SER A 73 -6.82 -21.49 2.41
C SER A 73 -5.65 -21.87 1.51
N LEU A 74 -4.55 -21.12 1.56
CA LEU A 74 -3.30 -21.45 0.86
C LEU A 74 -2.51 -22.54 1.58
N VAL A 75 -2.42 -22.47 2.92
CA VAL A 75 -1.55 -23.34 3.74
C VAL A 75 -2.19 -24.69 4.07
N GLU A 76 -3.51 -24.73 4.29
CA GLU A 76 -4.25 -25.96 4.61
C GLU A 76 -4.07 -27.11 3.59
N PRO A 77 -4.16 -26.88 2.26
CA PRO A 77 -4.02 -27.95 1.27
C PRO A 77 -2.56 -28.34 0.95
N ILE A 78 -1.56 -27.72 1.60
CA ILE A 78 -0.15 -28.04 1.36
C ILE A 78 0.17 -29.45 1.87
N ARG A 79 0.89 -30.21 1.05
CA ARG A 79 1.29 -31.59 1.36
C ARG A 79 2.79 -31.70 1.57
N VAL A 80 3.19 -32.60 2.46
CA VAL A 80 4.59 -33.03 2.59
C VAL A 80 4.72 -34.36 1.89
N VAL A 81 5.58 -34.41 0.88
CA VAL A 81 5.85 -35.61 0.08
C VAL A 81 7.17 -36.26 0.50
N PRO A 82 7.32 -37.59 0.32
CA PRO A 82 8.55 -38.28 0.68
C PRO A 82 9.75 -37.77 -0.14
N THR A 83 10.93 -37.88 0.44
CA THR A 83 12.18 -37.42 -0.18
C THR A 83 12.45 -38.14 -1.49
N GLY A 84 12.79 -37.37 -2.53
CA GLY A 84 12.98 -37.82 -3.90
C GLY A 84 11.69 -38.12 -4.67
N LYS A 85 10.50 -37.81 -4.12
CA LYS A 85 9.21 -38.02 -4.78
C LYS A 85 8.57 -36.77 -5.35
N LEU A 86 9.19 -35.60 -5.15
CA LEU A 86 8.69 -34.35 -5.69
C LEU A 86 8.99 -34.29 -7.21
N GLN A 87 7.93 -34.30 -8.03
CA GLN A 87 8.02 -34.37 -9.49
C GLN A 87 7.78 -32.97 -10.09
N CYS A 88 8.73 -32.47 -10.89
CA CYS A 88 8.67 -31.15 -11.47
C CYS A 88 9.13 -31.13 -12.92
N ASP A 89 8.35 -30.47 -13.77
CA ASP A 89 8.70 -30.19 -15.17
C ASP A 89 9.74 -29.06 -15.26
N GLN A 90 9.71 -28.12 -14.30
CA GLN A 90 10.65 -27.01 -14.20
C GLN A 90 11.19 -26.87 -12.77
N VAL A 91 12.47 -26.50 -12.62
CA VAL A 91 13.08 -26.11 -11.34
C VAL A 91 13.55 -24.66 -11.42
N ILE A 92 13.30 -23.89 -10.36
CA ILE A 92 13.82 -22.53 -10.15
C ILE A 92 14.69 -22.56 -8.90
N ASP A 93 15.98 -22.25 -9.07
CA ASP A 93 16.96 -22.32 -7.99
C ASP A 93 17.00 -21.02 -7.17
N GLU A 94 16.70 -19.89 -7.80
CA GLU A 94 16.73 -18.57 -7.18
C GLU A 94 15.53 -18.32 -6.24
N PRO A 95 15.71 -17.52 -5.17
CA PRO A 95 14.62 -17.19 -4.24
C PRO A 95 13.41 -16.59 -4.95
N THR A 96 12.24 -17.16 -4.68
CA THR A 96 10.98 -16.76 -5.31
C THR A 96 9.90 -16.44 -4.27
N LEU A 97 9.33 -15.25 -4.34
CA LEU A 97 8.14 -14.85 -3.59
C LEU A 97 6.88 -15.34 -4.30
N LEU A 98 5.99 -15.97 -3.55
CA LEU A 98 4.65 -16.30 -3.99
C LEU A 98 3.69 -15.27 -3.38
N VAL A 99 3.00 -14.52 -4.23
CA VAL A 99 2.15 -13.39 -3.82
C VAL A 99 0.73 -13.59 -4.33
N THR A 100 -0.25 -13.48 -3.44
CA THR A 100 -1.66 -13.32 -3.81
C THR A 100 -2.01 -11.85 -3.59
N ARG A 101 -2.43 -11.15 -4.65
CA ARG A 101 -2.86 -9.75 -4.57
C ARG A 101 -4.31 -9.66 -4.11
N PHE A 102 -4.63 -8.63 -3.34
CA PHE A 102 -6.00 -8.34 -2.88
C PHE A 102 -6.38 -6.93 -3.30
N GLU A 103 -7.58 -6.73 -3.87
CA GLU A 103 -8.00 -5.44 -4.44
C GLU A 103 -6.91 -4.83 -5.34
N TYR A 104 -6.30 -5.67 -6.19
CA TYR A 104 -5.01 -5.44 -6.90
C TYR A 104 -4.93 -4.17 -7.76
N ALA A 105 -6.07 -3.57 -8.11
CA ALA A 105 -6.19 -2.34 -8.89
C ALA A 105 -6.27 -1.07 -8.02
N ASN A 106 -6.50 -1.21 -6.71
CA ASN A 106 -6.54 -0.12 -5.76
C ASN A 106 -5.13 0.16 -5.21
N MET A 107 -4.62 1.36 -5.45
CA MET A 107 -3.26 1.76 -5.05
C MET A 107 -2.95 1.52 -3.57
N PHE A 108 -3.90 1.75 -2.65
CA PHE A 108 -3.68 1.48 -1.22
C PHE A 108 -3.39 0.00 -0.98
N HIS A 109 -4.24 -0.88 -1.53
CA HIS A 109 -4.10 -2.31 -1.34
C HIS A 109 -2.85 -2.85 -2.03
N THR A 110 -2.55 -2.39 -3.24
CA THR A 110 -1.32 -2.77 -3.95
C THR A 110 -0.05 -2.35 -3.19
N VAL A 111 -0.03 -1.16 -2.55
CA VAL A 111 1.10 -0.77 -1.68
C VAL A 111 1.21 -1.68 -0.47
N THR A 112 0.10 -2.14 0.11
CA THR A 112 0.15 -3.13 1.20
C THR A 112 0.74 -4.47 0.74
N ASP A 113 0.47 -4.89 -0.50
CA ASP A 113 1.04 -6.09 -1.10
C ASP A 113 2.55 -5.90 -1.41
N TRP A 114 2.96 -4.74 -1.95
CA TRP A 114 4.39 -4.40 -2.11
C TRP A 114 5.13 -4.38 -0.78
N TYR A 115 4.53 -3.79 0.25
CA TYR A 115 5.10 -3.75 1.59
C TYR A 115 5.21 -5.16 2.19
N SER A 116 4.21 -6.02 1.95
CA SER A 116 4.25 -7.42 2.36
C SER A 116 5.42 -8.17 1.70
N ALA A 117 5.58 -8.03 0.39
CA ALA A 117 6.68 -8.66 -0.36
C ALA A 117 8.06 -8.13 0.08
N TYR A 118 8.16 -6.83 0.38
CA TYR A 118 9.34 -6.21 0.98
C TYR A 118 9.66 -6.83 2.34
N VAL A 119 8.69 -6.87 3.27
CA VAL A 119 8.89 -7.42 4.62
C VAL A 119 9.28 -8.89 4.54
N SER A 120 8.63 -9.68 3.68
CA SER A 120 8.98 -11.08 3.44
C SER A 120 10.44 -11.23 3.06
N SER A 121 10.90 -10.47 2.06
CA SER A 121 12.30 -10.48 1.62
C SER A 121 13.29 -10.14 2.73
N ARG A 122 12.92 -9.20 3.61
CA ARG A 122 13.77 -8.77 4.74
C ARG A 122 13.82 -9.80 5.86
N VAL A 123 12.68 -10.39 6.21
CA VAL A 123 12.58 -11.41 7.28
C VAL A 123 13.30 -12.69 6.89
N THR A 124 13.24 -13.07 5.61
CA THR A 124 13.93 -14.26 5.10
C THR A 124 15.39 -14.00 4.71
N GLY A 125 15.90 -12.78 4.93
CA GLY A 125 17.32 -12.46 4.76
C GLY A 125 17.82 -12.54 3.31
N LEU A 126 16.98 -12.21 2.32
CA LEU A 126 17.40 -12.26 0.92
C LEU A 126 18.48 -11.21 0.60
N ALA A 127 19.54 -11.64 -0.07
CA ALA A 127 20.68 -10.79 -0.43
C ALA A 127 20.44 -9.89 -1.67
N GLY A 128 19.48 -10.26 -2.52
CA GLY A 128 19.15 -9.55 -3.76
C GLY A 128 17.64 -9.51 -4.02
N ARG A 129 17.25 -8.96 -5.18
CA ARG A 129 15.84 -8.92 -5.61
C ARG A 129 15.37 -10.35 -5.94
N PRO A 130 14.34 -10.89 -5.26
CA PRO A 130 13.82 -12.20 -5.60
C PRO A 130 13.04 -12.18 -6.92
N HIS A 131 12.78 -13.36 -7.47
CA HIS A 131 11.71 -13.54 -8.44
C HIS A 131 10.35 -13.46 -7.75
N LEU A 132 9.32 -13.12 -8.50
CA LEU A 132 7.95 -13.07 -8.00
C LEU A 132 7.02 -13.87 -8.90
N VAL A 133 6.17 -14.68 -8.26
CA VAL A 133 5.07 -15.38 -8.92
C VAL A 133 3.76 -14.95 -8.28
N PHE A 134 2.87 -14.34 -9.06
CA PHE A 134 1.49 -14.16 -8.66
C PHE A 134 0.78 -15.51 -8.65
N VAL A 135 0.21 -15.86 -7.50
CA VAL A 135 -0.61 -17.07 -7.31
C VAL A 135 -2.10 -16.73 -7.29
N ASP A 136 -2.46 -15.64 -7.97
CA ASP A 136 -3.80 -15.18 -8.29
C ASP A 136 -3.98 -15.03 -9.80
N GLY A 137 -5.22 -14.92 -10.25
CA GLY A 137 -5.63 -14.84 -11.66
C GLY A 137 -5.98 -13.43 -12.14
N HIS A 138 -5.60 -12.36 -11.41
CA HIS A 138 -5.99 -11.02 -11.81
C HIS A 138 -5.28 -10.55 -13.08
N CYS A 139 -5.95 -9.73 -13.88
CA CYS A 139 -5.37 -9.10 -15.06
C CYS A 139 -4.26 -8.08 -14.70
N LYS A 140 -3.56 -7.56 -15.71
CA LYS A 140 -2.59 -6.47 -15.51
C LYS A 140 -3.28 -5.16 -15.15
N THR A 141 -2.56 -4.30 -14.44
CA THR A 141 -2.94 -2.91 -14.16
C THR A 141 -1.75 -1.99 -14.46
N GLN A 142 -1.96 -0.67 -14.38
CA GLN A 142 -0.88 0.31 -14.48
C GLN A 142 0.19 0.12 -13.38
N LEU A 143 -0.16 -0.56 -12.28
CA LEU A 143 0.72 -0.80 -11.14
C LEU A 143 1.73 -1.94 -11.40
N GLU A 144 1.60 -2.68 -12.51
CA GLU A 144 2.52 -3.75 -12.93
C GLU A 144 3.96 -3.25 -13.13
N GLU A 145 4.12 -1.99 -13.55
CA GLU A 145 5.43 -1.34 -13.70
C GLU A 145 6.25 -1.41 -12.41
N THR A 146 5.60 -1.19 -11.27
CA THR A 146 6.26 -1.19 -9.95
C THR A 146 6.68 -2.60 -9.55
N TRP A 147 5.83 -3.61 -9.79
CA TRP A 147 6.19 -5.00 -9.55
C TRP A 147 7.43 -5.40 -10.36
N LYS A 148 7.48 -5.03 -11.64
CA LYS A 148 8.65 -5.32 -12.51
C LYS A 148 9.90 -4.54 -12.11
N SER A 149 9.73 -3.36 -11.53
CA SER A 149 10.84 -2.55 -11.02
C SER A 149 11.43 -3.12 -9.72
N LEU A 150 10.58 -3.63 -8.82
CA LEU A 150 10.97 -4.15 -7.51
C LEU A 150 11.62 -5.55 -7.55
N PHE A 151 11.22 -6.40 -8.48
CA PHE A 151 11.58 -7.82 -8.50
C PHE A 151 12.38 -8.20 -9.74
N THR A 152 13.21 -9.24 -9.65
CA THR A 152 14.05 -9.71 -10.76
C THR A 152 13.22 -10.21 -11.93
N SER A 153 12.09 -10.85 -11.63
CA SER A 153 11.06 -11.16 -12.63
C SER A 153 9.68 -11.19 -11.96
N VAL A 154 8.66 -11.01 -12.77
CA VAL A 154 7.25 -11.14 -12.38
C VAL A 154 6.59 -12.11 -13.35
N ARG A 155 5.99 -13.16 -12.82
CA ARG A 155 5.26 -14.19 -13.58
C ARG A 155 3.93 -14.50 -12.93
N TYR A 156 3.02 -15.07 -13.69
CA TYR A 156 1.74 -15.57 -13.18
C TYR A 156 1.81 -17.09 -13.04
N ALA A 157 1.20 -17.67 -12.01
CA ALA A 157 1.27 -19.12 -11.78
C ALA A 157 0.74 -19.93 -12.99
N LYS A 158 -0.25 -19.40 -13.73
CA LYS A 158 -0.79 -20.04 -14.94
C LYS A 158 0.06 -19.85 -16.20
N GLU A 159 1.20 -19.15 -16.13
CA GLU A 159 2.18 -19.09 -17.22
C GLU A 159 3.13 -20.29 -17.22
N PHE A 160 3.15 -21.10 -16.16
CA PHE A 160 3.87 -22.36 -16.14
C PHE A 160 3.05 -23.43 -16.89
N ALA A 161 3.68 -24.10 -17.85
CA ALA A 161 3.03 -25.13 -18.66
C ALA A 161 2.80 -26.46 -17.90
N GLY A 162 3.48 -26.63 -16.76
CA GLY A 162 3.46 -27.84 -15.96
C GLY A 162 3.86 -27.56 -14.50
N THR A 163 4.24 -28.61 -13.76
CA THR A 163 4.62 -28.50 -12.35
C THR A 163 5.97 -27.80 -12.21
N VAL A 164 6.09 -26.94 -11.19
CA VAL A 164 7.31 -26.17 -10.93
C VAL A 164 7.80 -26.36 -9.50
N CYS A 165 9.09 -26.66 -9.39
CA CYS A 165 9.85 -26.73 -8.15
C CYS A 165 10.54 -25.40 -7.89
N PHE A 166 10.50 -24.95 -6.64
CA PHE A 166 11.32 -23.84 -6.18
C PHE A 166 12.27 -24.38 -5.12
N ARG A 167 13.58 -24.14 -5.28
CA ARG A 167 14.55 -24.46 -4.20
C ARG A 167 14.28 -23.63 -2.95
N HIS A 168 13.86 -22.38 -3.15
CA HIS A 168 13.53 -21.46 -2.08
C HIS A 168 12.28 -20.64 -2.44
N ALA A 169 11.11 -21.16 -2.04
CA ALA A 169 9.85 -20.42 -2.14
C ALA A 169 9.52 -19.73 -0.81
N ILE A 170 9.05 -18.50 -0.88
CA ILE A 170 8.62 -17.70 0.27
C ILE A 170 7.16 -17.32 0.06
N LEU A 171 6.30 -17.77 0.97
CA LEU A 171 4.89 -17.38 1.00
C LEU A 171 4.78 -15.99 1.61
N SER A 172 4.49 -14.98 0.78
CA SER A 172 4.27 -13.64 1.28
C SER A 172 2.90 -13.57 1.97
N PRO A 173 2.78 -12.94 3.15
CA PRO A 173 1.47 -12.68 3.73
C PRO A 173 0.65 -11.78 2.82
N LEU A 174 -0.67 -11.80 2.97
CA LEU A 174 -1.56 -10.92 2.22
C LEU A 174 -1.37 -9.47 2.69
N GLY A 175 -1.58 -8.48 1.82
CA GLY A 175 -1.41 -7.07 2.19
C GLY A 175 -2.21 -6.67 3.44
N TYR A 176 -3.44 -7.19 3.57
CA TYR A 176 -4.30 -6.96 4.74
C TYR A 176 -3.85 -7.67 6.03
N GLU A 177 -2.91 -8.60 5.95
CA GLU A 177 -2.32 -9.28 7.11
C GLU A 177 -1.16 -8.50 7.73
N THR A 178 -0.65 -7.48 7.02
CA THR A 178 0.48 -6.67 7.48
C THR A 178 0.08 -5.66 8.55
N ALA A 179 1.06 -5.19 9.33
CA ALA A 179 0.85 -4.11 10.30
C ALA A 179 0.34 -2.81 9.64
N PHE A 180 0.63 -2.62 8.34
CA PHE A 180 0.16 -1.46 7.58
C PHE A 180 -1.37 -1.42 7.47
N PHE A 181 -2.01 -2.59 7.40
CA PHE A 181 -3.46 -2.72 7.34
C PHE A 181 -4.08 -3.05 8.71
N LYS A 182 -3.53 -4.02 9.44
CA LYS A 182 -4.06 -4.40 10.78
C LYS A 182 -3.91 -3.29 11.81
N GLY A 183 -2.88 -2.45 11.65
CA GLY A 183 -2.63 -1.30 12.53
C GLY A 183 -3.75 -0.27 12.52
N LEU A 184 -4.64 -0.29 11.52
CA LEU A 184 -5.81 0.57 11.46
C LEU A 184 -6.81 0.32 12.60
N ASN A 185 -6.84 -0.91 13.13
CA ASN A 185 -7.76 -1.31 14.20
C ASN A 185 -7.05 -1.57 15.53
N ALA A 186 -5.73 -1.31 15.61
CA ALA A 186 -4.92 -1.67 16.77
C ALA A 186 -4.34 -0.41 17.43
N SER A 187 -4.51 -0.28 18.74
CA SER A 187 -3.92 0.80 19.52
C SER A 187 -2.45 0.49 19.84
N PHE A 188 -1.54 0.82 18.92
CA PHE A 188 -0.11 0.82 19.24
C PHE A 188 0.58 2.09 18.76
N SER A 189 1.41 2.67 19.64
CA SER A 189 2.19 3.87 19.33
C SER A 189 3.53 3.47 18.72
N CYS A 190 3.67 3.60 17.40
CA CYS A 190 4.94 3.50 16.69
C CYS A 190 5.20 4.78 15.90
N ARG A 191 6.41 5.33 15.95
CA ARG A 191 6.77 6.55 15.19
C ARG A 191 7.94 6.30 14.24
N GLY A 192 7.93 6.99 13.11
CA GLY A 192 9.06 6.97 12.17
C GLY A 192 10.34 7.49 12.82
N SER A 193 11.46 6.83 12.51
CA SER A 193 12.80 7.23 12.92
C SER A 193 13.82 6.76 11.90
N ALA A 194 14.94 7.47 11.78
CA ALA A 194 16.02 7.08 10.89
C ALA A 194 16.67 5.75 11.35
N ALA A 195 17.05 4.91 10.38
CA ALA A 195 17.62 3.58 10.64
C ALA A 195 18.96 3.64 11.37
N ASN A 196 19.78 4.67 11.13
CA ASN A 196 21.04 4.88 11.86
C ASN A 196 20.80 5.17 13.36
N MET A 197 19.79 5.98 13.68
CA MET A 197 19.42 6.30 15.06
C MET A 197 18.94 5.06 15.81
N LEU A 198 18.10 4.23 15.18
CA LEU A 198 17.60 2.99 15.80
C LEU A 198 18.69 1.93 15.96
N ARG A 199 19.70 1.91 15.09
CA ARG A 199 20.87 1.04 15.25
C ARG A 199 21.70 1.40 16.47
N GLN A 200 21.89 2.70 16.73
CA GLN A 200 22.66 3.18 17.89
C GLN A 200 21.86 3.07 19.19
N LYS A 201 20.55 3.36 19.12
CA LYS A 201 19.63 3.33 20.26
C LYS A 201 18.32 2.65 19.87
N PRO A 202 18.24 1.31 20.03
CA PRO A 202 17.02 0.57 19.75
C PRO A 202 15.83 1.09 20.58
N ASP A 203 14.68 1.26 19.92
CA ASP A 203 13.44 1.72 20.55
C ASP A 203 12.26 0.99 19.89
N TYR A 204 11.56 0.15 20.66
CA TYR A 204 10.43 -0.65 20.18
C TYR A 204 9.19 0.19 19.81
N ARG A 205 9.17 1.47 20.21
CA ARG A 205 8.11 2.44 19.83
C ARG A 205 8.46 3.22 18.57
N LYS A 206 9.54 2.86 17.88
CA LYS A 206 9.98 3.53 16.66
C LYS A 206 10.28 2.53 15.56
N THR A 207 10.18 2.99 14.32
CA THR A 207 10.44 2.16 13.14
C THR A 207 11.13 2.97 12.05
N ALA A 208 12.07 2.34 11.33
CA ALA A 208 12.60 2.84 10.08
C ALA A 208 11.97 2.15 8.86
N ARG A 209 11.14 1.12 9.07
CA ARG A 209 10.69 0.20 8.01
C ARG A 209 9.95 0.89 6.88
N LEU A 210 9.14 1.90 7.20
CA LEU A 210 8.39 2.61 6.17
C LEU A 210 9.28 3.53 5.33
N SER A 211 10.30 4.15 5.95
CA SER A 211 11.32 4.90 5.22
C SER A 211 12.20 4.00 4.36
N GLU A 212 12.67 2.86 4.89
CA GLU A 212 13.45 1.88 4.11
C GLU A 212 12.65 1.33 2.92
N PHE A 213 11.34 1.10 3.09
CA PHE A 213 10.45 0.68 2.01
C PHE A 213 10.30 1.76 0.94
N GLY A 214 10.09 3.03 1.34
CA GLY A 214 10.07 4.17 0.43
C GLY A 214 11.36 4.36 -0.35
N GLU A 215 12.51 4.25 0.33
CA GLU A 215 13.83 4.32 -0.30
C GLU A 215 14.03 3.20 -1.32
N MET A 216 13.55 1.98 -1.03
CA MET A 216 13.57 0.88 -1.99
C MET A 216 12.73 1.20 -3.23
N LEU A 217 11.51 1.74 -3.06
CA LEU A 217 10.66 2.18 -4.18
C LEU A 217 11.34 3.27 -5.01
N LEU A 218 11.89 4.31 -4.37
CA LEU A 218 12.61 5.36 -5.10
C LEU A 218 13.84 4.80 -5.83
N SER A 219 14.59 3.90 -5.19
CA SER A 219 15.77 3.26 -5.78
C SER A 219 15.42 2.41 -7.00
N SER A 220 14.26 1.74 -7.01
CA SER A 220 13.88 0.86 -8.11
C SER A 220 13.55 1.63 -9.39
N PHE A 221 13.28 2.93 -9.28
CA PHE A 221 12.99 3.86 -10.39
C PHE A 221 14.14 4.85 -10.67
N ASP A 222 15.32 4.63 -10.11
CA ASP A 222 16.50 5.50 -10.24
C ASP A 222 16.24 6.94 -9.73
N LEU A 223 15.49 7.07 -8.63
CA LEU A 223 15.15 8.36 -8.01
C LEU A 223 16.01 8.69 -6.79
N LEU A 224 17.07 7.93 -6.54
CA LEU A 224 18.08 8.19 -5.51
C LEU A 224 19.42 8.66 -6.16
N PRO A 225 20.24 9.47 -5.47
CA PRO A 225 20.01 10.03 -4.13
C PRO A 225 18.92 11.11 -4.14
N ILE A 226 18.29 11.31 -2.98
CA ILE A 226 17.25 12.32 -2.80
C ILE A 226 17.90 13.71 -2.85
N PRO A 227 17.45 14.62 -3.74
CA PRO A 227 17.95 15.99 -3.76
C PRO A 227 17.51 16.74 -2.49
N LYS A 228 18.43 17.53 -1.92
CA LYS A 228 18.04 18.44 -0.82
C LYS A 228 17.10 19.50 -1.37
N HIS A 229 16.02 19.77 -0.65
CA HIS A 229 15.16 20.92 -0.95
C HIS A 229 15.99 22.20 -0.96
N GLU A 230 15.80 23.02 -2.00
CA GLU A 230 16.38 24.35 -2.04
C GLU A 230 15.78 25.17 -0.89
N PRO A 231 16.62 25.83 -0.07
CA PRO A 231 16.13 26.72 0.97
C PRO A 231 15.16 27.75 0.34
N HIS A 232 14.03 27.98 1.00
CA HIS A 232 13.03 28.96 0.57
C HIS A 232 12.25 28.64 -0.71
N VAL A 233 12.47 27.47 -1.33
CA VAL A 233 11.64 26.96 -2.43
C VAL A 233 10.77 25.83 -1.91
N LEU A 234 9.46 26.04 -1.87
CA LEU A 234 8.49 25.04 -1.43
C LEU A 234 7.69 24.54 -2.61
N ASN A 235 7.74 23.23 -2.85
CA ASN A 235 6.89 22.57 -3.83
C ASN A 235 5.65 22.02 -3.13
N ILE A 236 4.49 22.55 -3.51
CA ILE A 236 3.16 22.15 -3.04
C ILE A 236 2.56 21.22 -4.08
N LEU A 237 2.58 19.92 -3.80
CA LEU A 237 1.90 18.93 -4.63
C LEU A 237 0.44 18.82 -4.18
N PHE A 238 -0.49 19.21 -5.05
CA PHE A 238 -1.91 18.99 -4.83
C PHE A 238 -2.35 17.75 -5.60
N VAL A 239 -2.57 16.64 -4.90
CA VAL A 239 -3.05 15.41 -5.52
C VAL A 239 -4.56 15.45 -5.69
N ARG A 240 -4.99 15.40 -6.94
CA ARG A 240 -6.39 15.44 -7.36
C ARG A 240 -6.83 14.10 -7.91
N ARG A 241 -8.13 13.82 -7.82
CA ARG A 241 -8.72 12.60 -8.38
C ARG A 241 -9.40 12.88 -9.71
N GLU A 242 -9.06 12.09 -10.71
CA GLU A 242 -9.73 12.05 -12.01
C GLU A 242 -10.19 10.63 -12.31
N ASP A 243 -11.21 10.53 -13.16
CA ASP A 243 -11.82 9.25 -13.53
C ASP A 243 -10.85 8.42 -14.37
N TYR A 244 -10.73 7.13 -14.02
CA TYR A 244 -9.91 6.18 -14.76
C TYR A 244 -10.45 4.77 -14.64
N LEU A 245 -10.16 3.95 -15.64
CA LEU A 245 -10.52 2.55 -15.65
C LEU A 245 -9.42 1.71 -15.00
N ALA A 246 -9.64 1.32 -13.74
CA ALA A 246 -8.65 0.60 -12.94
C ALA A 246 -8.69 -0.93 -13.13
N HIS A 247 -9.88 -1.48 -13.40
CA HIS A 247 -10.17 -2.92 -13.29
C HIS A 247 -11.36 -3.29 -14.20
N PRO A 248 -11.41 -4.52 -14.77
CA PRO A 248 -12.61 -5.09 -15.43
C PRO A 248 -14.02 -4.81 -14.88
N ARG A 249 -14.15 -4.59 -13.56
CA ARG A 249 -15.44 -4.40 -12.86
C ARG A 249 -15.75 -2.94 -12.56
N HIS A 250 -14.79 -2.05 -12.79
CA HIS A 250 -14.91 -0.65 -12.45
C HIS A 250 -15.70 0.09 -13.53
N SER A 251 -16.62 0.96 -13.14
CA SER A 251 -17.41 1.78 -14.06
C SER A 251 -16.64 2.98 -14.65
N GLY A 252 -15.37 3.13 -14.27
CA GLY A 252 -14.51 4.28 -14.60
C GLY A 252 -14.65 5.47 -13.65
N LYS A 253 -15.68 5.49 -12.78
CA LYS A 253 -15.95 6.61 -11.86
C LYS A 253 -15.29 6.42 -10.50
N VAL A 254 -14.56 7.42 -10.01
CA VAL A 254 -13.98 7.40 -8.65
C VAL A 254 -15.04 7.77 -7.61
N GLU A 255 -15.19 6.96 -6.56
CA GLU A 255 -16.33 7.07 -5.61
C GLU A 255 -16.22 8.20 -4.56
N SER A 256 -15.02 8.73 -4.27
CA SER A 256 -14.85 9.85 -3.32
C SER A 256 -13.95 10.96 -3.85
N ARG A 257 -14.51 12.18 -3.94
CA ARG A 257 -13.84 13.40 -4.41
C ARG A 257 -14.55 14.62 -3.80
N LEU A 258 -13.82 15.71 -3.60
CA LEU A 258 -14.44 17.00 -3.31
C LEU A 258 -15.31 17.45 -4.49
N SER A 259 -16.48 18.02 -4.21
CA SER A 259 -17.36 18.55 -5.26
C SER A 259 -16.76 19.76 -5.99
N ASN A 260 -15.80 20.44 -5.37
CA ASN A 260 -15.17 21.66 -5.88
C ASN A 260 -13.63 21.57 -5.94
N GLU A 261 -13.08 20.38 -6.13
CA GLU A 261 -11.62 20.13 -6.09
C GLU A 261 -10.81 21.06 -7.04
N LEU A 262 -11.32 21.32 -8.24
CA LEU A 262 -10.69 22.23 -9.21
C LEU A 262 -10.67 23.69 -8.70
N GLU A 263 -11.78 24.15 -8.12
CA GLU A 263 -11.89 25.49 -7.52
C GLU A 263 -10.83 25.68 -6.43
N VAL A 264 -10.69 24.69 -5.55
CA VAL A 264 -9.69 24.72 -4.46
C VAL A 264 -8.27 24.76 -5.03
N PHE A 265 -7.98 23.94 -6.03
CA PHE A 265 -6.66 23.94 -6.68
C PHE A 265 -6.33 25.30 -7.32
N ASP A 266 -7.25 25.86 -8.10
CA ASP A 266 -7.05 27.14 -8.77
C ASP A 266 -6.83 28.26 -7.75
N PHE A 267 -7.57 28.23 -6.65
CA PHE A 267 -7.42 29.16 -5.55
C PHE A 267 -6.08 29.02 -4.84
N VAL A 268 -5.62 27.80 -4.54
CA VAL A 268 -4.29 27.55 -3.96
C VAL A 268 -3.17 28.02 -4.90
N ASN A 269 -3.31 27.79 -6.21
CA ASN A 269 -2.34 28.23 -7.21
C ASN A 269 -2.28 29.77 -7.30
N ALA A 270 -3.44 30.45 -7.31
CA ALA A 270 -3.51 31.90 -7.27
C ALA A 270 -2.90 32.47 -5.99
N TRP A 271 -3.25 31.88 -4.83
CA TRP A 271 -2.70 32.24 -3.53
C TRP A 271 -1.19 32.11 -3.48
N ALA A 272 -0.63 30.99 -3.97
CA ALA A 272 0.81 30.77 -3.99
C ALA A 272 1.54 31.82 -4.84
N LYS A 273 0.99 32.17 -6.01
CA LYS A 273 1.53 33.24 -6.87
C LYS A 273 1.53 34.60 -6.18
N MET A 274 0.49 34.93 -5.41
CA MET A 274 0.40 36.18 -4.64
C MET A 274 1.37 36.22 -3.46
N LYS A 275 1.66 35.07 -2.84
CA LYS A 275 2.56 34.97 -1.69
C LYS A 275 4.05 34.92 -2.09
N ASN A 276 4.33 34.58 -3.34
CA ASN A 276 5.69 34.54 -3.86
C ASN A 276 6.41 35.87 -3.67
N ASN A 277 7.57 35.81 -3.04
CA ASN A 277 8.44 36.95 -2.81
C ASN A 277 9.91 36.49 -2.79
N ILE A 278 10.85 37.43 -2.62
CA ILE A 278 12.29 37.13 -2.64
C ILE A 278 12.69 36.12 -1.55
N LYS A 279 11.98 36.10 -0.42
CA LYS A 279 12.26 35.19 0.70
C LYS A 279 11.63 33.82 0.55
N CYS A 280 10.58 33.65 -0.26
CA CYS A 280 9.86 32.39 -0.42
C CYS A 280 9.23 32.23 -1.80
N LYS A 281 9.62 31.16 -2.48
CA LYS A 281 9.08 30.73 -3.77
C LYS A 281 8.25 29.47 -3.59
N LEU A 282 6.95 29.61 -3.81
CA LEU A 282 5.96 28.56 -3.79
C LEU A 282 5.67 28.11 -5.22
N ASN A 283 5.89 26.83 -5.50
CA ASN A 283 5.52 26.19 -6.76
C ASN A 283 4.37 25.22 -6.49
N VAL A 284 3.24 25.36 -7.20
CA VAL A 284 2.10 24.45 -7.06
C VAL A 284 2.10 23.47 -8.23
N VAL A 285 2.06 22.17 -7.92
CA VAL A 285 2.04 21.07 -8.88
C VAL A 285 0.67 20.40 -8.84
N ASN A 286 0.04 20.26 -10.00
CA ASN A 286 -1.22 19.53 -10.16
C ASN A 286 -0.94 18.02 -10.29
N GLY A 287 -1.14 17.27 -9.21
CA GLY A 287 -0.87 15.83 -9.15
C GLY A 287 -2.05 15.01 -9.66
N LEU A 288 -2.11 14.75 -10.96
CA LEU A 288 -3.14 13.90 -11.60
C LEU A 288 -2.64 12.46 -11.75
N PHE A 289 -2.45 11.77 -10.63
CA PHE A 289 -1.75 10.48 -10.60
C PHE A 289 -2.37 9.38 -11.45
N ALA A 290 -3.69 9.40 -11.65
CA ALA A 290 -4.38 8.46 -12.53
C ALA A 290 -3.89 8.49 -13.99
N HIS A 291 -3.20 9.56 -14.39
CA HIS A 291 -2.71 9.81 -15.74
C HIS A 291 -1.17 9.99 -15.80
N MET A 292 -0.47 9.72 -14.69
CA MET A 292 0.99 9.81 -14.61
C MET A 292 1.61 8.41 -14.54
N HIS A 293 2.79 8.24 -15.10
CA HIS A 293 3.56 7.01 -14.91
C HIS A 293 4.04 6.90 -13.45
N MET A 294 4.29 5.67 -12.96
CA MET A 294 4.66 5.49 -11.54
C MET A 294 5.92 6.27 -11.18
N LYS A 295 6.93 6.28 -12.06
CA LYS A 295 8.16 7.06 -11.86
C LYS A 295 7.88 8.55 -11.61
N GLU A 296 6.95 9.13 -12.36
CA GLU A 296 6.56 10.54 -12.24
C GLU A 296 5.78 10.79 -10.96
N GLN A 297 4.87 9.89 -10.58
CA GLN A 297 4.13 9.96 -9.31
C GLN A 297 5.11 9.95 -8.12
N LEU A 298 6.06 9.01 -8.12
CA LEU A 298 7.09 8.89 -7.08
C LEU A 298 8.01 10.11 -7.05
N GLN A 299 8.40 10.64 -8.21
CA GLN A 299 9.19 11.85 -8.30
C GLN A 299 8.43 13.06 -7.74
N ALA A 300 7.16 13.24 -8.09
CA ALA A 300 6.35 14.33 -7.58
C ALA A 300 6.24 14.30 -6.04
N ILE A 301 6.08 13.11 -5.46
CA ILE A 301 6.03 12.93 -4.00
C ILE A 301 7.39 13.17 -3.34
N ARG A 302 8.47 12.67 -3.95
CA ARG A 302 9.84 12.89 -3.46
C ARG A 302 10.20 14.37 -3.45
N ASP A 303 9.80 15.11 -4.47
CA ASP A 303 10.18 16.53 -4.66
C ASP A 303 9.25 17.49 -3.91
N ALA A 304 8.17 16.98 -3.29
CA ALA A 304 7.19 17.78 -2.57
C ALA A 304 7.65 18.16 -1.15
N SER A 305 7.61 19.45 -0.86
CA SER A 305 7.75 19.98 0.50
C SER A 305 6.42 19.89 1.26
N ILE A 306 5.31 20.07 0.54
CA ILE A 306 3.95 19.94 1.06
C ILE A 306 3.15 19.04 0.11
N VAL A 307 2.49 18.03 0.64
CA VAL A 307 1.54 17.18 -0.11
C VAL A 307 0.14 17.44 0.41
N ILE A 308 -0.75 17.87 -0.49
CA ILE A 308 -2.18 18.05 -0.23
C ILE A 308 -2.93 16.91 -0.88
N GLY A 309 -3.74 16.19 -0.11
CA GLY A 309 -4.61 15.14 -0.62
C GLY A 309 -6.03 15.30 -0.09
N ALA A 310 -7.03 15.17 -0.96
CA ALA A 310 -8.42 15.15 -0.56
C ALA A 310 -8.94 13.71 -0.44
N HIS A 311 -9.63 13.37 0.64
CA HIS A 311 -10.13 12.01 0.91
C HIS A 311 -9.07 10.90 0.73
N GLY A 312 -7.83 11.15 1.13
CA GLY A 312 -6.74 10.19 0.95
C GLY A 312 -6.12 10.13 -0.45
N ALA A 313 -6.45 11.03 -1.38
CA ALA A 313 -5.86 11.05 -2.72
C ALA A 313 -4.32 11.11 -2.67
N GLY A 314 -3.65 10.11 -3.25
CA GLY A 314 -2.18 10.01 -3.29
C GLY A 314 -1.48 9.88 -1.95
N LEU A 315 -2.20 9.84 -0.82
CA LEU A 315 -1.57 9.82 0.49
C LEU A 315 -0.93 8.47 0.82
N THR A 316 -1.29 7.40 0.09
CA THR A 316 -0.55 6.13 0.17
C THR A 316 0.88 6.28 -0.38
N HIS A 317 1.13 7.20 -1.33
CA HIS A 317 2.46 7.42 -1.88
C HIS A 317 3.43 8.05 -0.89
N LEU A 318 2.96 8.57 0.25
CA LEU A 318 3.78 9.16 1.32
C LEU A 318 4.85 8.21 1.87
N VAL A 319 4.72 6.89 1.63
CA VAL A 319 5.81 5.94 1.88
C VAL A 319 7.12 6.38 1.22
N SER A 320 7.06 7.06 0.07
CA SER A 320 8.19 7.55 -0.71
C SER A 320 8.50 9.05 -0.48
N ALA A 321 7.80 9.72 0.44
CA ALA A 321 8.05 11.12 0.75
C ALA A 321 9.34 11.31 1.57
N GLN A 322 9.95 12.49 1.45
CA GLN A 322 11.04 12.89 2.34
C GLN A 322 10.52 13.10 3.76
N THR A 323 11.38 12.91 4.77
CA THR A 323 10.98 13.02 6.18
C THR A 323 10.62 14.44 6.63
N ASP A 324 11.03 15.45 5.87
CA ASP A 324 10.71 16.86 6.09
C ASP A 324 9.45 17.32 5.34
N THR A 325 8.87 16.47 4.48
CA THR A 325 7.59 16.72 3.82
C THR A 325 6.48 16.89 4.85
N VAL A 326 5.63 17.91 4.66
CA VAL A 326 4.43 18.15 5.45
C VAL A 326 3.20 17.68 4.66
N VAL A 327 2.29 16.98 5.34
CA VAL A 327 1.05 16.46 4.76
C VAL A 327 -0.11 17.33 5.21
N LEU A 328 -0.97 17.73 4.27
CA LEU A 328 -2.26 18.35 4.53
C LEU A 328 -3.37 17.49 3.91
N GLU A 329 -4.12 16.79 4.76
CA GLU A 329 -5.29 16.05 4.29
C GLU A 329 -6.55 16.92 4.38
N ILE A 330 -7.34 16.96 3.31
CA ILE A 330 -8.69 17.49 3.32
C ILE A 330 -9.63 16.29 3.45
N ASP A 331 -10.06 16.02 4.68
CA ASP A 331 -10.89 14.87 5.01
C ASP A 331 -12.35 15.32 5.12
N ALA A 332 -13.19 14.84 4.20
CA ALA A 332 -14.61 15.13 4.25
C ALA A 332 -15.34 14.00 4.99
N SER A 333 -15.81 14.34 6.19
CA SER A 333 -16.62 13.44 7.01
C SER A 333 -18.05 13.40 6.47
N VAL A 334 -18.47 12.22 6.01
CA VAL A 334 -19.89 11.98 5.68
C VAL A 334 -20.60 11.63 6.98
N VAL A 335 -21.10 12.64 7.68
CA VAL A 335 -21.91 12.44 8.87
C VAL A 335 -23.33 12.08 8.43
N ILE A 336 -23.62 10.78 8.28
CA ILE A 336 -25.02 10.32 8.23
C ILE A 336 -25.50 10.19 9.68
N GLY A 337 -26.19 11.22 10.18
CA GLY A 337 -27.04 11.13 11.38
C GLY A 337 -26.45 11.53 12.74
N ALA A 338 -25.47 12.45 12.83
CA ALA A 338 -25.09 13.03 14.13
C ALA A 338 -25.92 14.29 14.45
N ASN A 339 -26.35 14.40 15.71
CA ASN A 339 -27.11 15.54 16.23
C ASN A 339 -26.18 16.75 16.49
N GLU A 340 -26.70 17.98 16.39
CA GLU A 340 -25.93 19.26 16.44
C GLU A 340 -24.95 19.35 17.62
N ALA A 341 -25.31 18.80 18.79
CA ALA A 341 -24.48 18.85 20.00
C ALA A 341 -23.14 18.09 19.89
N VAL A 342 -23.06 17.04 19.05
CA VAL A 342 -21.81 16.28 18.83
C VAL A 342 -20.86 17.06 17.90
N LEU A 343 -21.45 17.81 16.96
CA LEU A 343 -20.72 18.62 15.98
C LEU A 343 -20.02 19.83 16.62
N THR A 344 -20.66 20.47 17.60
CA THR A 344 -20.06 21.61 18.33
C THR A 344 -18.84 21.20 19.16
N HIS A 345 -18.80 19.96 19.67
CA HIS A 345 -17.66 19.45 20.44
C HIS A 345 -16.44 19.14 19.54
N LEU A 346 -16.67 18.59 18.34
CA LEU A 346 -15.61 18.29 17.36
C LEU A 346 -14.90 19.56 16.84
N ALA A 347 -15.65 20.63 16.57
CA ALA A 347 -15.10 21.89 16.06
C ALA A 347 -14.24 22.66 17.09
N SER A 348 -14.25 22.25 18.37
CA SER A 348 -13.58 22.95 19.48
C SER A 348 -12.35 22.21 20.03
N ALA A 349 -12.02 21.02 19.51
CA ALA A 349 -10.93 20.21 20.01
C ALA A 349 -9.56 20.78 19.60
N LYS A 350 -8.74 21.17 20.60
CA LYS A 350 -7.32 21.53 20.39
C LYS A 350 -6.47 20.27 20.16
N ILE A 351 -5.37 20.44 19.43
CA ILE A 351 -4.32 19.43 19.19
C ILE A 351 -3.90 18.81 20.54
N GLY A 352 -4.16 17.50 20.71
CA GLY A 352 -3.79 16.73 21.90
C GLY A 352 -4.95 16.23 22.78
N THR A 353 -6.21 16.41 22.38
CA THR A 353 -7.36 15.98 23.19
C THR A 353 -7.88 14.60 22.76
N ASN A 354 -7.84 13.60 23.65
CA ASN A 354 -8.34 12.21 23.45
C ASN A 354 -9.88 12.10 23.52
N VAL A 355 -10.61 12.97 22.82
CA VAL A 355 -12.08 12.97 22.85
C VAL A 355 -12.58 12.97 21.41
N LEU A 356 -12.86 11.77 20.88
CA LEU A 356 -13.83 11.40 19.82
C LEU A 356 -13.43 10.19 18.95
N GLU A 357 -12.57 9.30 19.43
CA GLU A 357 -12.27 8.02 18.75
C GLU A 357 -13.40 6.96 18.88
N ARG A 358 -14.65 7.36 19.18
CA ARG A 358 -15.78 6.43 19.38
C ARG A 358 -17.03 6.68 18.53
N ILE A 359 -17.11 7.76 17.75
CA ILE A 359 -18.34 8.07 16.96
C ILE A 359 -18.07 8.10 15.44
N ALA A 360 -16.81 8.19 14.99
CA ALA A 360 -16.45 8.20 13.56
C ALA A 360 -15.82 6.90 13.04
N SER A 361 -15.92 5.78 13.78
CA SER A 361 -15.21 4.53 13.47
C SER A 361 -15.66 3.82 12.19
N LYS A 362 -16.65 4.36 11.46
CA LYS A 362 -17.18 3.76 10.23
C LYS A 362 -16.73 4.47 8.94
N TYR A 363 -16.20 5.70 9.03
CA TYR A 363 -15.89 6.51 7.84
C TYR A 363 -14.59 7.33 7.93
N GLY A 364 -14.08 7.61 9.13
CA GLY A 364 -12.72 8.14 9.28
C GLY A 364 -11.73 6.98 9.16
N ARG A 365 -11.03 6.90 8.03
CA ARG A 365 -9.96 5.92 7.80
C ARG A 365 -8.65 6.58 8.23
N PRO A 366 -8.12 6.38 9.47
CA PRO A 366 -6.92 7.08 9.98
C PRO A 366 -5.61 6.67 9.28
N HIS A 367 -5.72 6.03 8.11
CA HIS A 367 -4.66 5.31 7.43
C HIS A 367 -3.52 6.27 7.12
N PHE A 368 -3.83 7.46 6.62
CA PHE A 368 -2.83 8.43 6.16
C PHE A 368 -2.17 9.17 7.32
N GLN A 369 -2.91 9.42 8.40
CA GLN A 369 -2.33 9.89 9.66
C GLN A 369 -1.35 8.86 10.24
N LEU A 370 -1.71 7.57 10.23
CA LEU A 370 -0.85 6.48 10.69
C LEU A 370 0.39 6.30 9.81
N ILE A 371 0.22 6.33 8.48
CA ILE A 371 1.32 6.31 7.50
C ILE A 371 2.27 7.47 7.76
N SER A 372 1.74 8.68 7.91
CA SER A 372 2.52 9.88 8.23
C SER A 372 3.28 9.70 9.54
N MET A 373 2.62 9.19 10.58
CA MET A 373 3.25 8.93 11.89
C MET A 373 4.36 7.87 11.79
N TRP A 374 4.14 6.75 11.10
CA TRP A 374 5.10 5.66 10.93
C TRP A 374 6.26 6.04 10.01
N LYS A 375 6.04 6.98 9.08
CA LYS A 375 7.07 7.58 8.24
C LYS A 375 7.84 8.71 8.95
N GLY A 376 7.23 9.32 9.96
CA GLY A 376 7.80 10.44 10.72
C GLY A 376 7.49 11.81 10.12
N LEU A 377 6.42 11.94 9.33
CA LEU A 377 5.98 13.17 8.69
C LEU A 377 5.13 14.02 9.63
N LYS A 378 5.15 15.34 9.40
CA LYS A 378 4.17 16.25 9.99
C LYS A 378 2.85 16.13 9.24
N TYR A 379 1.74 16.02 9.97
CA TYR A 379 0.42 15.80 9.40
C TYR A 379 -0.58 16.82 9.93
N HIS A 380 -1.28 17.46 9.01
CA HIS A 380 -2.39 18.39 9.24
C HIS A 380 -3.64 17.85 8.57
N ALA A 381 -4.80 18.12 9.15
CA ALA A 381 -6.08 17.73 8.56
C ALA A 381 -7.08 18.89 8.64
N ILE A 382 -7.82 19.10 7.57
CA ILE A 382 -9.03 19.93 7.52
C ILE A 382 -10.22 18.99 7.48
N ILE A 383 -11.07 19.03 8.50
CA ILE A 383 -12.24 18.16 8.59
C ILE A 383 -13.46 18.91 8.06
N LEU A 384 -14.01 18.44 6.95
CA LEU A 384 -15.18 19.04 6.31
C LEU A 384 -16.48 18.35 6.75
N LEU A 385 -17.56 19.13 6.76
CA LEU A 385 -18.94 18.66 6.82
C LEU A 385 -19.49 18.59 5.39
N GLY A 386 -19.41 17.41 4.77
CA GLY A 386 -19.77 17.20 3.36
C GLY A 386 -18.59 17.35 2.39
N LEU A 387 -18.86 17.32 1.09
CA LEU A 387 -17.83 17.21 0.03
C LEU A 387 -17.28 18.56 -0.48
N TYR A 388 -17.71 19.68 0.09
CA TYR A 388 -17.28 21.02 -0.34
C TYR A 388 -16.20 21.56 0.60
N ALA A 389 -15.03 21.90 0.05
CA ALA A 389 -13.95 22.53 0.81
C ALA A 389 -13.96 24.04 0.55
N ARG A 390 -13.98 24.87 1.61
CA ARG A 390 -13.85 26.32 1.44
C ARG A 390 -12.40 26.66 1.04
N PRO A 391 -12.15 27.28 -0.13
CA PRO A 391 -10.79 27.53 -0.58
C PRO A 391 -9.95 28.38 0.39
N THR A 392 -10.58 29.35 1.07
CA THR A 392 -9.93 30.20 2.07
C THR A 392 -9.41 29.40 3.26
N GLU A 393 -10.18 28.43 3.75
CA GLU A 393 -9.81 27.57 4.88
C GLU A 393 -8.57 26.72 4.54
N VAL A 394 -8.49 26.23 3.31
CA VAL A 394 -7.31 25.50 2.80
C VAL A 394 -6.09 26.41 2.75
N THR A 395 -6.22 27.63 2.22
CA THR A 395 -5.07 28.55 2.15
C THR A 395 -4.65 29.12 3.51
N ASP A 396 -5.57 29.24 4.46
CA ASP A 396 -5.26 29.69 5.83
C ASP A 396 -4.39 28.65 6.54
N GLU A 397 -4.74 27.37 6.41
CA GLU A 397 -3.92 26.28 6.97
C GLU A 397 -2.58 26.15 6.23
N LEU A 398 -2.58 26.26 4.90
CA LEU A 398 -1.33 26.31 4.13
C LEU A 398 -0.43 27.47 4.55
N SER A 399 -0.99 28.66 4.83
CA SER A 399 -0.21 29.80 5.31
C SER A 399 0.47 29.50 6.63
N LYS A 400 -0.14 28.74 7.54
CA LYS A 400 0.49 28.31 8.80
C LYS A 400 1.57 27.28 8.57
N ILE A 401 1.38 26.35 7.63
CA ILE A 401 2.37 25.34 7.28
C ILE A 401 3.60 25.99 6.64
N VAL A 402 3.40 26.82 5.62
CA VAL A 402 4.43 27.61 4.93
C VAL A 402 5.19 28.48 5.96
N THR A 403 4.44 29.22 6.78
CA THR A 403 4.73 29.61 8.18
C THR A 403 5.92 28.91 8.86
N SER A 404 5.62 27.67 9.21
CA SER A 404 6.47 26.79 10.01
C SER A 404 7.71 26.27 9.29
N LEU A 405 7.76 26.41 7.96
CA LEU A 405 8.87 25.99 7.11
C LEU A 405 9.87 27.12 6.84
N GLY A 406 9.71 28.28 7.49
CA GLY A 406 10.60 29.44 7.32
C GLY A 406 10.17 30.39 6.20
N CYS A 407 8.91 30.26 5.80
CA CYS A 407 8.15 31.16 4.94
C CYS A 407 6.95 31.71 5.72
#